data_AF-A0A7S1A3L4-F1
#
_entry.id   AF-A0A7S1A3L4-F1
#
_cell.length_a   1.000
_cell.length_b   1.000
_cell.length_c   1.000
_cell.angle_alpha   90.00
_cell.angle_beta   90.00
_cell.angle_gamma   90.00
#
_symmetry.space_group_name_H-M   'P 1'
#
loop_
_entity.id
_entity.type
_entity.pdbx_description
1 polymer ?
#
loop_
_entity_poly.entity_id
_entity_poly.type
_entity_poly.pdbx_seq_one_letter_code
_entity_poly.pdbx_strand_id
1 'polypeptide(L)'
;MSQNVGDLGSIGLSDEDLEGFLHWRIAVAQHVDHFDQISNTSLATRVCEEHSATITSKTQFDALQNFQEYLTGWDFWSLATGGPGLCILSLLSWFFLVASDVLQNLEFGMALLHAGLSGTGTELIAPFEIRGLARCRIALMLILVLLPRLVVAVVLLYAGAQFLMHTPGLEDLILNAVALGFVMDLDELMFAFVPPKVRSAVQGAEPLQLGVICRRLSP
;
A
#
# COMPACT_ATOMS: atom_id res chain seq x y z
N MET A 1 -3.49 2.70 41.40
CA MET A 1 -3.32 4.02 40.76
C MET A 1 -3.42 3.81 39.26
N SER A 2 -4.60 4.03 38.69
CA SER A 2 -4.81 4.02 37.25
C SER A 2 -4.23 5.32 36.67
N GLN A 3 -3.00 5.27 36.17
CA GLN A 3 -2.52 6.32 35.30
C GLN A 3 -3.39 6.30 34.04
N ASN A 4 -4.05 7.44 33.77
CA ASN A 4 -4.64 7.76 32.47
C ASN A 4 -3.49 7.83 31.46
N VAL A 5 -3.05 6.69 30.97
CA VAL A 5 -2.34 6.62 29.71
C VAL A 5 -3.43 6.84 28.67
N GLY A 6 -3.35 7.95 27.93
CA GLY A 6 -4.41 8.40 27.02
C GLY A 6 -4.87 7.30 26.05
N ASP A 7 -6.04 7.48 25.46
CA ASP A 7 -6.71 6.52 24.57
C ASP A 7 -5.72 5.91 23.54
N LEU A 8 -5.21 4.73 23.89
CA LEU A 8 -4.05 4.05 23.31
C LEU A 8 -4.42 3.24 22.06
N GLY A 9 -5.71 3.11 21.76
CA GLY A 9 -6.20 2.46 20.55
C GLY A 9 -5.72 3.13 19.25
N SER A 10 -5.08 4.30 19.33
CA SER A 10 -4.47 5.00 18.21
C SER A 10 -3.02 4.59 17.89
N ILE A 11 -2.36 3.78 18.73
CA ILE A 11 -0.92 3.45 18.59
C ILE A 11 -0.67 2.17 17.76
N GLY A 12 -1.71 1.49 17.27
CA GLY A 12 -1.55 0.32 16.39
C GLY A 12 -1.03 -0.94 17.07
N LEU A 13 -0.84 -0.93 18.39
CA LEU A 13 -0.68 -2.13 19.23
C LEU A 13 -2.06 -2.59 19.70
N SER A 14 -2.33 -3.90 19.65
CA SER A 14 -3.58 -4.44 20.20
C SER A 14 -3.59 -4.31 21.73
N ASP A 15 -4.76 -4.08 22.31
CA ASP A 15 -4.91 -3.97 23.78
C ASP A 15 -4.45 -5.25 24.49
N GLU A 16 -4.61 -6.41 23.84
CA GLU A 16 -4.16 -7.72 24.32
C GLU A 16 -2.63 -7.83 24.38
N ASP A 17 -1.92 -7.38 23.35
CA ASP A 17 -0.46 -7.38 23.33
C ASP A 17 0.11 -6.46 24.42
N LEU A 18 -0.51 -5.30 24.61
CA LEU A 18 -0.11 -4.35 25.65
C LEU A 18 -0.32 -4.91 27.06
N GLU A 19 -1.47 -5.54 27.31
CA GLU A 19 -1.73 -6.24 28.58
C GLU A 19 -0.73 -7.38 28.79
N GLY A 20 -0.40 -8.13 27.73
CA GLY A 20 0.63 -9.16 27.74
C GLY A 20 2.01 -8.62 28.14
N PHE A 21 2.43 -7.49 27.56
CA PHE A 21 3.70 -6.83 27.91
C PHE A 21 3.70 -6.30 29.36
N LEU A 22 2.59 -5.73 29.82
CA LEU A 22 2.46 -5.26 31.18
C LEU A 22 2.51 -6.42 32.19
N HIS A 23 1.79 -7.50 31.91
CA HIS A 23 1.80 -8.71 32.72
C HIS A 23 3.19 -9.34 32.77
N TRP A 24 3.88 -9.46 31.64
CA TRP A 24 5.27 -9.91 31.59
C TRP A 24 6.19 -9.05 32.48
N ARG A 25 6.03 -7.73 32.43
CA ARG A 25 6.87 -6.79 33.18
C ARG A 25 6.74 -6.98 34.69
N ILE A 26 5.54 -7.23 35.20
CA ILE A 26 5.28 -7.39 36.63
C ILE A 26 5.55 -8.82 37.14
N ALA A 27 5.26 -9.84 36.33
CA ALA A 27 5.28 -11.22 36.79
C ALA A 27 6.62 -11.93 36.52
N VAL A 28 7.27 -11.61 35.39
CA VAL A 28 8.43 -12.37 34.89
C VAL A 28 9.70 -11.52 34.88
N ALA A 29 9.63 -10.31 34.33
CA ALA A 29 10.81 -9.51 34.02
C ALA A 29 11.64 -9.10 35.26
N GLN A 30 11.00 -9.02 36.43
CA GLN A 30 11.62 -8.67 37.71
C GLN A 30 11.74 -9.86 38.68
N HIS A 31 11.36 -11.08 38.25
CA HIS A 31 11.36 -12.25 39.12
C HIS A 31 12.78 -12.71 39.44
N VAL A 32 12.99 -13.17 40.69
CA VAL A 32 14.31 -13.60 41.18
C VAL A 32 14.88 -14.78 40.39
N ASP A 33 14.00 -15.66 39.87
CA ASP A 33 14.40 -16.83 39.07
C ASP A 33 15.05 -16.45 37.72
N HIS A 34 14.80 -15.22 37.25
CA HIS A 34 15.38 -14.70 36.00
C HIS A 34 16.44 -13.64 36.24
N PHE A 35 16.89 -13.48 37.49
CA PHE A 35 17.98 -12.58 37.84
C PHE A 35 19.33 -13.17 37.44
N ASP A 36 20.13 -12.42 36.67
CA ASP A 36 21.46 -12.86 36.30
C ASP A 36 22.48 -12.49 37.38
N GLN A 37 23.05 -13.51 38.03
CA GLN A 37 24.04 -13.31 39.09
C GLN A 37 25.40 -12.85 38.57
N ILE A 38 25.73 -13.09 37.29
CA ILE A 38 27.01 -12.71 36.70
C ILE A 38 26.99 -11.23 36.35
N SER A 39 25.97 -10.81 35.61
CA SER A 39 25.79 -9.41 35.19
C SER A 39 25.19 -8.54 36.30
N ASN A 40 24.67 -9.16 37.37
CA ASN A 40 23.97 -8.51 38.48
C ASN A 40 22.80 -7.61 38.01
N THR A 41 22.07 -8.07 36.98
CA THR A 41 20.97 -7.34 36.36
C THR A 41 19.69 -8.18 36.30
N SER A 42 18.56 -7.49 36.33
CA SER A 42 17.25 -8.11 36.13
C SER A 42 17.00 -8.43 34.66
N LEU A 43 16.08 -9.36 34.38
CA LEU A 43 15.69 -9.68 33.00
C LEU A 43 15.11 -8.45 32.28
N ALA A 44 14.33 -7.62 32.98
CA ALA A 44 13.81 -6.36 32.46
C ALA A 44 14.93 -5.43 31.96
N THR A 45 15.98 -5.25 32.77
CA THR A 45 17.14 -4.41 32.42
C THR A 45 17.83 -4.94 31.16
N ARG A 46 18.03 -6.26 31.08
CA ARG A 46 18.69 -6.89 29.94
C ARG A 46 17.91 -6.72 28.63
N VAL A 47 16.57 -6.80 28.68
CA VAL A 47 15.71 -6.52 27.53
C VAL A 47 15.81 -5.04 27.15
N CYS A 48 15.75 -4.13 28.12
CA CYS A 48 15.85 -2.69 27.90
C CYS A 48 17.20 -2.22 27.34
N GLU A 49 18.29 -2.89 27.70
CA GLU A 49 19.66 -2.59 27.25
C GLU A 49 20.07 -3.39 26.00
N GLU A 50 19.11 -4.04 25.33
CA GLU A 50 19.34 -4.82 24.11
C GLU A 50 20.47 -5.87 24.23
N HIS A 51 20.55 -6.56 25.37
CA HIS A 51 21.52 -7.63 25.55
C HIS A 51 21.22 -8.84 24.64
N SER A 52 22.19 -9.18 23.78
CA SER A 52 22.11 -10.25 22.76
C SER A 52 21.91 -11.67 23.32
N ALA A 53 22.24 -11.91 24.60
CA ALA A 53 22.16 -13.24 25.23
C ALA A 53 20.80 -13.53 25.91
N THR A 54 19.74 -12.81 25.55
CA THR A 54 18.43 -12.90 26.22
C THR A 54 17.52 -13.89 25.49
N ILE A 55 17.58 -15.17 25.87
CA ILE A 55 16.77 -16.25 25.27
C ILE A 55 15.34 -16.24 25.84
N THR A 56 15.21 -15.96 27.14
CA THR A 56 13.92 -15.86 27.83
C THR A 56 13.40 -14.43 27.65
N SER A 57 12.30 -14.24 26.91
CA SER A 57 11.68 -12.93 26.56
C SER A 57 12.10 -12.32 25.22
N LYS A 58 12.30 -13.17 24.20
CA LYS A 58 12.62 -12.74 22.83
C LYS A 58 11.52 -11.86 22.20
N THR A 59 10.24 -12.12 22.45
CA THR A 59 9.15 -11.30 21.87
C THR A 59 9.17 -9.86 22.37
N GLN A 60 9.45 -9.65 23.66
CA GLN A 60 9.59 -8.32 24.26
C GLN A 60 10.85 -7.61 23.76
N PHE A 61 11.94 -8.37 23.61
CA PHE A 61 13.19 -7.88 23.03
C PHE A 61 12.99 -7.41 21.58
N ASP A 62 12.42 -8.27 20.72
CA ASP A 62 12.21 -7.96 19.30
C ASP A 62 11.24 -6.77 19.14
N ALA A 63 10.19 -6.68 19.95
CA ALA A 63 9.28 -5.54 19.95
C ALA A 63 10.01 -4.24 20.34
N LEU A 64 10.83 -4.26 21.39
CA LEU A 64 11.59 -3.09 21.82
C LEU A 64 12.60 -2.66 20.75
N GLN A 65 13.33 -3.61 20.17
CA GLN A 65 14.31 -3.34 19.13
C GLN A 65 13.65 -2.67 17.91
N ASN A 66 12.52 -3.21 17.44
CA ASN A 66 11.76 -2.61 16.35
C ASN A 66 11.39 -1.15 16.68
N PHE A 67 10.91 -0.87 17.89
CA PHE A 67 10.62 0.51 18.31
C PHE A 67 11.86 1.40 18.35
N GLN A 68 12.99 0.90 18.85
CA GLN A 68 14.22 1.68 18.92
C GLN A 68 14.71 2.06 17.51
N GLU A 69 14.60 1.17 16.52
CA GLU A 69 14.97 1.45 15.12
C GLU A 69 14.20 2.65 14.52
N TYR A 70 12.97 2.94 15.01
CA TYR A 70 12.22 4.15 14.61
C TYR A 70 12.61 5.41 15.38
N LEU A 71 13.14 5.27 16.60
CA LEU A 71 13.44 6.39 17.50
C LEU A 71 14.91 6.84 17.42
N THR A 72 15.80 6.01 16.89
CA THR A 72 17.24 6.30 16.84
C THR A 72 17.61 7.24 15.68
N GLY A 73 18.29 8.33 16.02
CA GLY A 73 18.97 9.22 15.07
C GLY A 73 18.06 10.28 14.44
N TRP A 74 18.23 11.53 14.85
CA TRP A 74 17.55 12.71 14.27
C TRP A 74 18.39 13.42 13.20
N ASP A 75 19.48 12.80 12.76
CA ASP A 75 20.32 13.33 11.69
C ASP A 75 19.65 13.13 10.32
N PHE A 76 19.98 13.97 9.35
CA PHE A 76 19.39 13.88 8.01
C PHE A 76 19.58 12.49 7.36
N TRP A 77 20.76 11.88 7.54
CA TRP A 77 21.05 10.56 6.96
C TRP A 77 20.27 9.43 7.66
N SER A 78 20.08 9.51 8.99
CA SER A 78 19.26 8.55 9.72
C SER A 78 17.76 8.78 9.48
N LEU A 79 17.33 10.00 9.17
CA LEU A 79 15.97 10.24 8.70
C LEU A 79 15.74 9.64 7.32
N ALA A 80 16.73 9.64 6.43
CA ALA A 80 16.60 9.09 5.08
C ALA A 80 16.73 7.56 5.03
N THR A 81 17.60 6.98 5.86
CA THR A 81 17.93 5.53 5.83
C THR A 81 17.47 4.76 7.07
N GLY A 82 17.01 5.44 8.12
CA GLY A 82 16.47 4.83 9.32
C GLY A 82 14.96 4.56 9.24
N GLY A 83 14.40 4.09 10.36
CA GLY A 83 13.04 3.56 10.38
C GLY A 83 11.94 4.50 9.86
N PRO A 84 11.87 5.77 10.29
CA PRO A 84 10.84 6.70 9.82
C PRO A 84 10.96 7.02 8.33
N GLY A 85 12.20 7.10 7.82
CA GLY A 85 12.48 7.32 6.41
C GLY A 85 11.95 6.21 5.52
N LEU A 86 12.25 4.97 5.88
CA LEU A 86 11.78 3.79 5.16
C LEU A 86 10.25 3.69 5.16
N CYS A 87 9.60 4.06 6.26
CA CYS A 87 8.13 4.13 6.32
C CYS A 87 7.57 5.21 5.39
N ILE A 88 8.13 6.42 5.42
CA ILE A 88 7.72 7.50 4.53
C ILE A 88 7.95 7.11 3.06
N LEU A 89 9.10 6.54 2.73
CA LEU A 89 9.42 6.09 1.38
C LEU A 89 8.48 4.99 0.91
N SER A 90 8.17 4.02 1.76
CA SER A 90 7.23 2.94 1.45
C SER A 90 5.83 3.49 1.19
N LEU A 91 5.32 4.37 2.06
CA LEU A 91 4.02 5.02 1.87
C LEU A 91 3.97 5.93 0.64
N LEU A 92 5.05 6.69 0.38
CA LEU A 92 5.15 7.53 -0.82
C LEU A 92 5.19 6.68 -2.09
N SER A 93 5.98 5.59 -2.10
CA SER A 93 6.00 4.66 -3.24
C SER A 93 4.63 4.04 -3.48
N TRP A 94 3.92 3.62 -2.42
CA TRP A 94 2.57 3.10 -2.51
C TRP A 94 1.59 4.13 -3.08
N PHE A 95 1.65 5.37 -2.57
CA PHE A 95 0.84 6.46 -3.07
C PHE A 95 1.12 6.76 -4.55
N PHE A 96 2.40 6.80 -4.95
CA PHE A 96 2.76 7.06 -6.35
C PHE A 96 2.33 5.94 -7.29
N LEU A 97 2.43 4.68 -6.86
CA LEU A 97 1.93 3.53 -7.64
C LEU A 97 0.42 3.66 -7.89
N VAL A 98 -0.37 3.87 -6.83
CA VAL A 98 -1.82 4.05 -6.98
C VAL A 98 -2.16 5.31 -7.77
N ALA A 99 -1.46 6.42 -7.55
CA ALA A 99 -1.67 7.65 -8.30
C ALA A 99 -1.40 7.46 -9.80
N SER A 100 -0.37 6.70 -10.16
CA SER A 100 -0.04 6.39 -11.55
C SER A 100 -1.16 5.59 -12.23
N ASP A 101 -1.72 4.59 -11.55
CA ASP A 101 -2.84 3.79 -12.06
C ASP A 101 -4.12 4.64 -12.19
N VAL A 102 -4.43 5.48 -11.19
CA VAL A 102 -5.58 6.39 -11.23
C VAL A 102 -5.45 7.36 -12.40
N LEU A 103 -4.27 7.96 -12.62
CA LEU A 103 -4.05 8.89 -13.73
C LEU A 103 -4.27 8.22 -15.09
N GLN A 104 -3.78 6.99 -15.28
CA GLN A 104 -4.00 6.23 -16.52
C GLN A 104 -5.50 5.93 -16.74
N ASN A 105 -6.21 5.51 -15.68
CA ASN A 105 -7.65 5.28 -15.75
C ASN A 105 -8.43 6.58 -16.04
N LEU A 106 -8.00 7.72 -15.49
CA LEU A 106 -8.60 9.03 -15.76
C LEU A 106 -8.33 9.51 -17.19
N GLU A 107 -7.14 9.28 -17.73
CA GLU A 107 -6.82 9.58 -19.13
C GLU A 107 -7.73 8.78 -20.07
N PHE A 108 -7.90 7.48 -19.81
CA PHE A 108 -8.84 6.63 -20.54
C PHE A 108 -10.29 7.16 -20.43
N GLY A 109 -10.72 7.53 -19.23
CA GLY A 109 -12.04 8.11 -19.01
C GLY A 109 -12.26 9.43 -19.75
N MET A 110 -11.26 10.31 -19.75
CA MET A 110 -11.30 11.60 -20.45
C MET A 110 -11.35 11.41 -21.97
N ALA A 111 -10.56 10.48 -22.51
CA ALA A 111 -10.60 10.11 -23.92
C ALA A 111 -12.00 9.61 -24.34
N LEU A 112 -12.61 8.77 -23.50
CA LEU A 112 -13.94 8.23 -23.74
C LEU A 112 -15.04 9.31 -23.66
N LEU A 113 -14.96 10.23 -22.70
CA LEU A 113 -15.87 11.37 -22.60
C LEU A 113 -15.78 12.29 -23.82
N HIS A 114 -14.57 12.58 -24.28
CA HIS A 114 -14.36 13.40 -25.48
C HIS A 114 -14.96 12.73 -26.72
N ALA A 115 -14.72 11.43 -26.91
CA ALA A 115 -15.30 10.67 -28.02
C ALA A 115 -16.84 10.69 -28.01
N GLY A 116 -17.48 10.73 -26.83
CA GLY A 116 -18.94 10.75 -26.68
C GLY A 116 -19.58 12.12 -26.85
N LEU A 117 -18.84 13.19 -26.58
CA LEU A 117 -19.29 14.56 -26.79
C LEU A 117 -19.26 14.94 -28.29
N SER A 118 -18.32 14.38 -29.04
CA SER A 118 -18.14 14.67 -30.48
C SER A 118 -19.05 13.83 -31.41
N GLY A 119 -19.46 12.63 -31.01
CA GLY A 119 -20.22 11.70 -31.85
C GLY A 119 -21.75 11.85 -31.78
N THR A 120 -22.40 12.03 -32.93
CA THR A 120 -23.88 12.07 -33.09
C THR A 120 -24.49 10.69 -33.33
N GLY A 121 -23.68 9.67 -33.64
CA GLY A 121 -24.16 8.30 -33.92
C GLY A 121 -23.01 7.30 -34.05
N THR A 122 -23.33 6.01 -33.92
CA THR A 122 -22.39 4.92 -34.24
C THR A 122 -22.45 4.67 -35.73
N GLU A 123 -21.55 5.30 -36.49
CA GLU A 123 -21.40 5.00 -37.92
C GLU A 123 -20.32 3.93 -38.07
N LEU A 124 -20.75 2.69 -38.27
CA LEU A 124 -19.91 1.61 -38.78
C LEU A 124 -19.93 1.70 -40.31
N ILE A 125 -18.83 2.16 -40.91
CA ILE A 125 -18.68 2.13 -42.36
C ILE A 125 -17.75 0.96 -42.69
N ALA A 126 -18.27 -0.01 -43.45
CA ALA A 126 -17.44 -1.12 -43.92
C ALA A 126 -16.34 -0.58 -44.87
N PRO A 127 -15.09 -1.06 -44.77
CA PRO A 127 -14.61 -2.15 -43.93
C PRO A 127 -13.95 -1.59 -42.64
N PHE A 128 -14.66 -1.67 -41.51
CA PHE A 128 -14.13 -1.49 -40.14
C PHE A 128 -13.72 -0.08 -39.66
N GLU A 129 -14.15 1.01 -40.29
CA GLU A 129 -13.96 2.35 -39.70
C GLU A 129 -15.06 2.65 -38.66
N ILE A 130 -14.68 2.72 -37.38
CA ILE A 130 -15.56 3.21 -36.29
C ILE A 130 -15.43 4.74 -36.22
N ARG A 131 -16.38 5.48 -36.80
CA ARG A 131 -16.35 6.97 -36.80
C ARG A 131 -16.91 7.63 -35.53
N GLY A 132 -17.65 6.88 -34.71
CA GLY A 132 -18.23 7.43 -33.48
C GLY A 132 -18.82 6.35 -32.58
N LEU A 133 -18.88 6.63 -31.27
CA LEU A 133 -19.55 5.77 -30.29
C LEU A 133 -20.87 6.41 -29.85
N ALA A 134 -21.91 5.58 -29.68
CA ALA A 134 -23.15 6.03 -29.08
C ALA A 134 -22.92 6.46 -27.61
N ARG A 135 -23.50 7.59 -27.21
CA ARG A 135 -23.42 8.12 -25.84
C ARG A 135 -23.83 7.09 -24.77
N CYS A 136 -24.81 6.24 -25.07
CA CYS A 136 -25.23 5.17 -24.17
C CYS A 136 -24.12 4.11 -23.95
N ARG A 137 -23.36 3.74 -24.99
CA ARG A 137 -22.24 2.80 -24.86
C ARG A 137 -21.09 3.39 -24.04
N ILE A 138 -20.84 4.69 -24.21
CA ILE A 138 -19.84 5.42 -23.41
C ILE A 138 -20.26 5.51 -21.96
N ALA A 139 -21.51 5.90 -21.68
CA ALA A 139 -22.04 5.92 -20.32
C ALA A 139 -21.95 4.54 -19.66
N LEU A 140 -22.28 3.46 -20.40
CA LEU A 140 -22.11 2.09 -19.92
C LEU A 140 -20.65 1.74 -19.62
N MET A 141 -19.70 2.10 -20.49
CA MET A 141 -18.27 1.86 -20.26
C MET A 141 -17.74 2.66 -19.05
N LEU A 142 -18.15 3.92 -18.89
CA LEU A 142 -17.78 4.74 -17.73
C LEU A 142 -18.32 4.14 -16.42
N ILE A 143 -19.59 3.74 -16.40
CA ILE A 143 -20.24 3.24 -15.19
C ILE A 143 -19.82 1.80 -14.86
N LEU A 144 -19.62 0.95 -15.87
CA LEU A 144 -19.38 -0.49 -15.67
C LEU A 144 -17.90 -0.86 -15.66
N VAL A 145 -17.01 0.00 -16.16
CA VAL A 145 -15.56 -0.25 -16.21
C VAL A 145 -14.79 0.79 -15.39
N LEU A 146 -14.91 2.07 -15.72
CA LEU A 146 -14.10 3.11 -15.08
C LEU A 146 -14.45 3.28 -13.59
N LEU A 147 -15.73 3.37 -13.26
CA LEU A 147 -16.17 3.59 -11.88
C LEU A 147 -15.76 2.44 -10.94
N PRO A 148 -15.97 1.16 -11.27
CA PRO A 148 -15.49 0.04 -10.45
C PRO A 148 -13.97 0.05 -10.28
N ARG A 149 -13.19 0.37 -11.33
CA ARG A 149 -11.73 0.48 -11.24
C ARG A 149 -11.30 1.56 -10.26
N LEU A 150 -11.89 2.75 -10.34
CA LEU A 150 -11.61 3.83 -9.40
C LEU A 150 -11.99 3.48 -7.96
N VAL A 151 -13.12 2.79 -7.76
CA VAL A 151 -13.54 2.32 -6.43
C VAL A 151 -12.52 1.33 -5.87
N VAL A 152 -12.08 0.35 -6.67
CA VAL A 152 -11.05 -0.61 -6.28
C VAL A 152 -9.74 0.10 -5.95
N ALA A 153 -9.29 1.06 -6.76
CA ALA A 153 -8.08 1.83 -6.51
C ALA A 153 -8.15 2.61 -5.18
N VAL A 154 -9.28 3.23 -4.85
CA VAL A 154 -9.46 3.95 -3.57
C VAL A 154 -9.48 2.99 -2.38
N VAL A 155 -10.16 1.86 -2.51
CA VAL A 155 -10.19 0.82 -1.46
C VAL A 155 -8.79 0.26 -1.24
N LEU A 156 -8.05 -0.05 -2.32
CA LEU A 156 -6.67 -0.51 -2.26
C LEU A 156 -5.78 0.55 -1.62
N LEU A 157 -5.88 1.82 -2.01
CA LEU A 157 -5.08 2.90 -1.41
C LEU A 157 -5.20 2.89 0.11
N TYR A 158 -6.44 2.87 0.61
CA TYR A 158 -6.72 2.87 2.04
C TYR A 158 -6.24 1.59 2.72
N ALA A 159 -6.62 0.43 2.19
CA ALA A 159 -6.25 -0.86 2.77
C ALA A 159 -4.73 -1.09 2.76
N GLY A 160 -4.05 -0.74 1.67
CA GLY A 160 -2.59 -0.85 1.52
C GLY A 160 -1.83 0.12 2.44
N ALA A 161 -2.31 1.37 2.58
CA ALA A 161 -1.72 2.31 3.51
C ALA A 161 -1.88 1.84 4.96
N GLN A 162 -3.07 1.34 5.32
CA GLN A 162 -3.31 0.76 6.63
C GLN A 162 -2.42 -0.47 6.88
N PHE A 163 -2.27 -1.35 5.89
CA PHE A 163 -1.43 -2.54 5.98
C PHE A 163 0.05 -2.18 6.22
N LEU A 164 0.59 -1.20 5.49
CA LEU A 164 1.95 -0.71 5.69
C LEU A 164 2.14 -0.08 7.08
N MET A 165 1.18 0.73 7.53
CA MET A 165 1.25 1.38 8.85
C MET A 165 1.25 0.40 10.03
N HIS A 166 0.64 -0.79 9.88
CA HIS A 166 0.59 -1.81 10.93
C HIS A 166 1.78 -2.79 10.88
N THR A 167 2.73 -2.60 9.97
CA THR A 167 3.90 -3.48 9.87
C THR A 167 5.02 -2.96 10.81
N PRO A 168 5.38 -3.69 11.90
CA PRO A 168 6.31 -3.19 12.90
C PRO A 168 7.79 -3.37 12.52
N GLY A 169 8.11 -4.35 11.65
CA GLY A 169 9.48 -4.63 11.21
C GLY A 169 9.81 -3.87 9.93
N LEU A 170 11.00 -3.26 9.87
CA LEU A 170 11.44 -2.52 8.68
C LEU A 170 11.65 -3.40 7.45
N GLU A 171 12.16 -4.62 7.66
CA GLU A 171 12.31 -5.60 6.58
C GLU A 171 10.96 -5.99 5.99
N ASP A 172 10.02 -6.36 6.86
CA ASP A 172 8.65 -6.72 6.48
C ASP A 172 7.94 -5.55 5.79
N LEU A 173 8.18 -4.31 6.22
CA LEU A 173 7.57 -3.11 5.65
C LEU A 173 7.93 -2.93 4.16
N ILE A 174 9.21 -3.10 3.82
CA ILE A 174 9.67 -2.99 2.43
C ILE A 174 9.12 -4.15 1.60
N LEU A 175 9.18 -5.38 2.12
CA LEU A 175 8.65 -6.56 1.45
C LEU A 175 7.15 -6.43 1.17
N ASN A 176 6.39 -5.95 2.15
CA ASN A 176 4.96 -5.69 2.05
C ASN A 176 4.65 -4.57 1.03
N ALA A 177 5.46 -3.51 0.98
CA ALA A 177 5.29 -2.43 -0.01
C ALA A 177 5.49 -2.94 -1.44
N VAL A 178 6.53 -3.75 -1.67
CA VAL A 178 6.80 -4.35 -2.99
C VAL A 178 5.70 -5.35 -3.37
N ALA A 179 5.23 -6.16 -2.42
CA ALA A 179 4.13 -7.10 -2.65
C ALA A 179 2.83 -6.38 -3.03
N LEU A 180 2.51 -5.25 -2.39
CA LEU A 180 1.37 -4.42 -2.77
C LEU A 180 1.49 -3.87 -4.20
N GLY A 181 2.70 -3.53 -4.65
CA GLY A 181 2.96 -3.17 -6.05
C GLY A 181 2.61 -4.31 -7.01
N PHE A 182 3.02 -5.54 -6.69
CA PHE A 182 2.62 -6.71 -7.49
C PHE A 182 1.11 -6.93 -7.54
N VAL A 183 0.40 -6.66 -6.43
CA VAL A 183 -1.07 -6.78 -6.38
C VAL A 183 -1.75 -5.78 -7.33
N MET A 184 -1.18 -4.59 -7.52
CA MET A 184 -1.68 -3.62 -8.50
C MET A 184 -1.54 -4.14 -9.93
N ASP A 185 -0.42 -4.79 -10.26
CA ASP A 185 -0.15 -5.30 -11.61
C ASP A 185 -0.89 -6.61 -11.95
N LEU A 186 -1.59 -7.22 -10.98
CA LEU A 186 -2.26 -8.51 -11.17
C LEU A 186 -3.40 -8.44 -12.20
N ASP A 187 -4.11 -7.32 -12.31
CA ASP A 187 -5.23 -7.21 -13.24
C ASP A 187 -4.76 -7.24 -14.70
N GLU A 188 -3.62 -6.60 -14.99
CA GLU A 188 -2.96 -6.65 -16.29
C GLU A 188 -2.39 -8.05 -16.58
N LEU A 189 -1.82 -8.72 -15.57
CA LEU A 189 -1.38 -10.11 -15.70
C LEU A 189 -2.54 -11.06 -15.98
N MET A 190 -3.70 -10.85 -15.34
CA MET A 190 -4.92 -11.63 -15.60
C MET A 190 -5.42 -11.46 -17.03
N PHE A 191 -5.25 -10.27 -17.63
CA PHE A 191 -5.56 -10.07 -19.05
C PHE A 191 -4.69 -10.93 -19.98
N ALA A 192 -3.44 -11.25 -19.60
CA ALA A 192 -2.59 -12.14 -20.37
C ALA A 192 -3.13 -13.58 -20.48
N PHE A 193 -3.96 -14.01 -19.52
CA PHE A 193 -4.60 -15.33 -19.52
C PHE A 193 -5.90 -15.39 -20.35
N VAL A 194 -6.35 -14.27 -20.92
CA VAL A 194 -7.54 -14.24 -21.79
C VAL A 194 -7.28 -15.09 -23.06
N PRO A 195 -8.25 -15.92 -23.52
CA PRO A 195 -8.05 -16.82 -24.65
C PRO A 195 -7.50 -16.12 -25.89
N PRO A 196 -6.58 -16.77 -26.65
CA PRO A 196 -5.96 -16.17 -27.83
C PRO A 196 -6.96 -15.62 -28.85
N LYS A 197 -8.14 -16.25 -28.97
CA LYS A 197 -9.22 -15.79 -29.86
C LYS A 197 -9.75 -14.39 -29.49
N VAL A 198 -9.90 -14.11 -28.20
CA VAL A 198 -10.35 -12.80 -27.72
C VAL A 198 -9.21 -11.80 -27.81
N ARG A 199 -7.97 -12.23 -27.50
CA ARG A 199 -6.78 -11.39 -27.66
C ARG A 199 -6.55 -10.97 -29.11
N SER A 200 -6.68 -11.89 -30.07
CA SER A 200 -6.60 -11.59 -31.50
C SER A 200 -7.77 -10.73 -32.00
N ALA A 201 -8.95 -10.86 -31.41
CA ALA A 201 -10.08 -9.97 -31.72
C ALA A 201 -9.88 -8.55 -31.19
N VAL A 202 -9.28 -8.40 -29.99
CA VAL A 202 -8.93 -7.09 -29.41
C VAL A 202 -7.74 -6.45 -30.14
N GLN A 203 -6.71 -7.23 -30.47
CA GLN A 203 -5.55 -6.75 -31.23
C GLN A 203 -5.86 -6.47 -32.70
N GLY A 204 -6.85 -7.18 -33.26
CA GLY A 204 -7.37 -6.94 -34.61
C GLY A 204 -8.44 -5.85 -34.68
N ALA A 205 -8.86 -5.29 -33.54
CA ALA A 205 -9.72 -4.12 -33.53
C ALA A 205 -8.90 -2.90 -33.95
N GLU A 206 -9.33 -2.22 -35.01
CA GLU A 206 -8.68 -1.00 -35.46
C GLU A 206 -8.73 0.06 -34.35
N PRO A 207 -7.61 0.74 -34.04
CA PRO A 207 -7.58 1.74 -32.98
C PRO A 207 -8.59 2.83 -33.29
N LEU A 208 -9.44 3.14 -32.30
CA LEU A 208 -10.44 4.18 -32.42
C LEU A 208 -9.73 5.49 -32.78
N GLN A 209 -10.02 6.06 -33.96
CA GLN A 209 -9.47 7.37 -34.34
C GLN A 209 -10.15 8.45 -33.49
N LEU A 210 -9.59 8.71 -32.31
CA LEU A 210 -9.95 9.90 -31.55
C LEU A 210 -9.48 11.11 -32.35
N GLY A 211 -10.43 11.96 -32.76
CA GLY A 211 -10.15 13.22 -33.43
C GLY A 211 -9.07 14.01 -32.68
N VAL A 212 -8.10 14.53 -33.43
CA VAL A 212 -6.87 15.14 -32.95
C VAL A 212 -7.13 16.09 -31.78
N ILE A 213 -6.61 15.75 -30.59
CA ILE A 213 -6.54 16.71 -29.49
C ILE A 213 -5.67 17.88 -29.92
N CYS A 214 -6.20 19.08 -29.72
CA CYS A 214 -5.47 20.33 -29.82
C CYS A 214 -4.17 20.24 -29.01
N ARG A 215 -3.07 20.21 -29.75
CA ARG A 215 -1.68 20.24 -29.30
C ARG A 215 -1.40 21.52 -28.50
N ARG A 216 -1.69 21.56 -27.19
CA ARG A 216 -1.19 22.59 -26.27
C ARG A 216 -1.12 22.07 -24.84
N LEU A 217 0.00 21.43 -24.52
CA LEU A 217 0.74 21.59 -23.25
C LEU A 217 2.04 20.80 -23.39
N SER A 218 3.03 21.45 -24.02
CA SER A 218 4.45 21.26 -23.66
C SER A 218 4.88 22.52 -22.91
N PRO A 219 5.91 22.43 -22.07
CA PRO A 219 7.28 22.66 -22.55
C PRO A 219 7.96 21.39 -23.03
#